data_AF-A0A1D3KAC1-F1
#
_entry.id   AF-A0A1D3KAC1-F1
#
_cell.length_a   1.000
_cell.length_b   1.000
_cell.length_c   1.000
_cell.angle_alpha   90.00
_cell.angle_beta   90.00
_cell.angle_gamma   90.00
#
_symmetry.space_group_name_H-M   'P 1'
#
loop_
_entity.id
_entity.type
_entity.pdbx_description
1 polymer ?
#
loop_
_entity_poly.entity_id
_entity_poly.type
_entity_poly.pdbx_seq_one_letter_code
_entity_poly.pdbx_strand_id
1 'polypeptide(L)'
;MSKTVKKPWWSPIAHFAAHCTVGFIIFLIVGLPAVALSFLVHYLETLGVNPFTIGVLTTLEAALTIADAILFIIFLTLGIYRALKEFGE
;
A
#
# COMPACT_ATOMS: atom_id res chain seq x y z
N MET A 1 -38.25 11.96 -23.22
CA MET A 1 -37.05 11.26 -23.73
C MET A 1 -35.98 11.28 -22.65
N SER A 2 -35.73 10.14 -22.00
CA SER A 2 -34.62 9.97 -21.07
C SER A 2 -33.32 10.16 -21.87
N LYS A 3 -32.53 11.19 -21.55
CA LYS A 3 -31.19 11.36 -22.12
C LYS A 3 -30.33 10.23 -21.55
N THR A 4 -30.07 9.20 -22.34
CA THR A 4 -29.05 8.21 -22.02
C THR A 4 -27.70 8.90 -22.08
N VAL A 5 -27.25 9.43 -20.94
CA VAL A 5 -25.90 9.96 -20.78
C VAL A 5 -24.95 8.79 -20.96
N LYS A 6 -24.34 8.65 -22.15
CA LYS A 6 -23.27 7.68 -22.38
C LYS A 6 -22.18 7.95 -21.35
N LYS A 7 -21.83 6.94 -20.55
CA LYS A 7 -20.71 7.05 -19.63
C LYS A 7 -19.46 7.45 -20.44
N PRO A 8 -18.68 8.44 -19.97
CA PRO A 8 -17.48 8.84 -20.67
C PRO A 8 -16.50 7.67 -20.75
N TRP A 9 -15.80 7.53 -21.88
CA TRP A 9 -14.82 6.48 -22.14
C TRP A 9 -13.66 6.45 -21.11
N TRP A 10 -13.42 7.58 -20.45
CA TRP A 10 -12.40 7.72 -19.39
C TRP A 10 -12.93 7.36 -17.99
N SER A 11 -14.21 7.07 -17.82
CA SER A 11 -14.82 6.74 -16.52
C SER A 11 -14.12 5.57 -15.81
N PRO A 12 -13.75 4.47 -16.49
CA PRO A 12 -13.00 3.38 -15.85
C PRO A 12 -11.60 3.81 -15.41
N ILE A 13 -10.94 4.70 -16.16
CA ILE A 13 -9.63 5.27 -15.81
C ILE A 13 -9.74 6.10 -14.53
N ALA A 14 -10.74 6.99 -14.46
CA ALA A 14 -10.94 7.84 -13.29
C ALA A 14 -11.29 7.01 -12.04
N HIS A 15 -12.10 5.96 -12.19
CA HIS A 15 -12.46 5.07 -11.10
C HIS A 15 -11.25 4.26 -10.60
N PHE A 16 -10.43 3.74 -11.52
CA PHE A 16 -9.17 3.08 -11.18
C PHE A 16 -8.17 4.03 -10.50
N ALA A 17 -7.98 5.24 -11.03
CA ALA A 17 -7.06 6.23 -10.46
C ALA A 17 -7.46 6.63 -9.03
N ALA A 18 -8.76 6.85 -8.78
CA ALA A 18 -9.26 7.10 -7.44
C ALA A 18 -8.98 5.91 -6.50
N HIS A 19 -9.22 4.68 -6.97
CA HIS A 19 -8.95 3.47 -6.20
C HIS A 19 -7.46 3.31 -5.86
N CYS A 20 -6.57 3.51 -6.83
CA CYS A 20 -5.12 3.50 -6.62
C CYS A 20 -4.67 4.60 -5.65
N THR A 21 -5.24 5.79 -5.73
CA THR A 21 -4.89 6.91 -4.84
C THR A 21 -5.22 6.56 -3.40
N VAL A 22 -6.41 6.03 -3.14
CA VAL A 22 -6.81 5.60 -1.79
C VAL A 22 -5.93 4.45 -1.31
N GLY A 23 -5.68 3.45 -2.14
CA GLY A 23 -4.79 2.33 -1.78
C GLY A 23 -3.37 2.77 -1.47
N PHE A 24 -2.84 3.74 -2.22
CA PHE A 24 -1.51 4.29 -1.99
C PHE A 24 -1.42 5.05 -0.66
N ILE A 25 -2.45 5.83 -0.32
CA ILE A 25 -2.49 6.52 0.98
C ILE A 25 -2.51 5.49 2.13
N ILE A 26 -3.30 4.42 2.00
CA ILE A 26 -3.34 3.35 3.01
C ILE A 26 -1.98 2.67 3.14
N PHE A 27 -1.33 2.34 2.02
CA PHE A 27 0.02 1.78 2.00
C PHE A 27 1.02 2.69 2.73
N LEU A 28 0.98 4.01 2.50
CA LEU A 28 1.84 4.94 3.25
C LEU A 28 1.55 4.94 4.75
N ILE A 29 0.28 4.89 5.15
CA ILE A 29 -0.11 4.88 6.57
C ILE A 29 0.36 3.60 7.27
N VAL A 30 0.23 2.45 6.60
CA VAL A 30 0.62 1.14 7.14
C VAL A 30 2.14 0.94 7.11
N GLY A 31 2.84 1.48 6.11
CA GLY A 31 4.30 1.48 6.04
C GLY A 31 4.97 2.42 7.04
N LEU A 32 4.28 3.47 7.51
CA LEU A 32 4.83 4.46 8.45
C LEU A 32 5.31 3.84 9.78
N PRO A 33 4.58 2.90 10.42
CA PRO A 33 5.09 2.11 11.53
C PRO A 33 6.43 1.41 11.29
N ALA A 34 6.66 0.86 10.09
CA ALA A 34 7.93 0.20 9.78
C ALA A 34 9.08 1.22 9.72
N VAL A 35 8.85 2.39 9.12
CA VAL A 35 9.82 3.50 9.12
C VAL A 35 10.11 3.97 10.55
N ALA A 36 9.08 4.15 11.37
CA ALA A 36 9.23 4.53 12.77
C ALA A 36 10.02 3.48 13.57
N LEU A 37 9.77 2.19 13.31
CA LEU A 37 10.50 1.09 13.92
C LEU A 37 11.98 1.11 13.51
N SER A 38 12.29 1.44 12.26
CA SER A 38 13.66 1.62 11.76
C SER A 38 14.41 2.71 12.53
N PHE A 39 13.77 3.88 12.72
CA PHE A 39 14.33 4.95 13.56
C PHE A 39 14.53 4.50 15.01
N LEU A 40 13.58 3.75 15.58
CA LEU A 40 13.67 3.22 16.92
C LEU A 40 14.84 2.23 17.07
N VAL A 41 14.99 1.30 16.13
CA VAL A 41 16.10 0.34 16.09
C VAL A 41 17.43 1.09 16.12
N HIS A 42 17.60 2.06 15.22
CA HIS A 42 18.84 2.84 15.15
C HIS A 42 19.10 3.64 16.44
N TYR A 43 18.06 4.22 17.04
CA TYR A 43 18.18 4.90 18.32
C TYR A 43 18.59 3.95 19.46
N LEU A 44 17.98 2.76 19.55
CA LEU A 44 18.31 1.77 20.57
C LEU A 44 19.73 1.21 20.42
N GLU A 45 20.22 1.08 19.19
CA GLU A 45 21.63 0.75 18.92
C GLU A 45 22.57 1.78 19.54
N THR A 46 22.26 3.09 19.43
CA THR A 46 23.10 4.14 20.04
C THR A 46 23.12 4.09 21.57
N LEU A 47 22.09 3.53 22.19
CA LEU A 47 21.99 3.35 23.64
C LEU A 47 22.66 2.06 24.13
N GLY A 48 23.23 1.24 23.23
CA GLY A 48 23.88 -0.01 23.58
C GLY A 48 22.90 -1.09 24.03
N VAL A 49 21.66 -1.08 23.50
CA VAL A 49 20.67 -2.13 23.78
C VAL A 49 21.18 -3.50 23.28
N ASN A 50 20.74 -4.56 23.95
CA ASN A 50 21.16 -5.92 23.65
C ASN A 50 20.96 -6.26 22.15
N PRO A 51 21.98 -6.83 21.47
CA PRO A 51 21.89 -7.19 20.06
C PRO A 51 20.74 -8.13 19.70
N PHE A 52 20.34 -9.01 20.62
CA PHE A 52 19.20 -9.89 20.43
C PHE A 52 17.89 -9.11 20.33
N THR A 53 17.69 -8.11 21.21
CA THR A 53 16.51 -7.23 21.16
C THR A 53 16.47 -6.44 19.86
N ILE A 54 17.61 -5.88 19.45
CA ILE A 54 17.75 -5.20 18.16
C ILE A 54 17.37 -6.14 17.00
N GLY A 55 17.91 -7.35 16.97
CA GLY A 55 17.62 -8.33 15.93
C GLY A 55 16.13 -8.70 15.82
N VAL A 56 15.42 -8.80 16.95
CA VAL A 56 13.97 -9.04 16.96
C VAL A 56 13.22 -7.85 16.35
N LEU A 57 13.58 -6.62 16.71
CA LEU A 57 12.94 -5.41 16.20
C LEU A 57 13.21 -5.21 14.69
N THR A 58 14.44 -5.43 14.23
CA THR A 58 14.78 -5.40 12.79
C THR A 58 14.01 -6.47 12.01
N THR A 59 13.85 -7.67 12.58
CA THR A 59 13.05 -8.72 11.94
C THR A 59 11.58 -8.32 11.82
N LEU A 60 11.03 -7.68 12.85
CA LEU A 60 9.66 -7.17 12.84
C LEU A 60 9.48 -6.05 11.80
N GLU A 61 10.43 -5.13 11.70
CA GLU A 61 10.45 -4.08 10.66
C GLU A 61 10.39 -4.68 9.25
N ALA A 62 11.25 -5.67 8.98
CA ALA A 62 11.28 -6.35 7.70
C ALA A 62 9.94 -7.07 7.42
N ALA A 63 9.40 -7.80 8.41
CA ALA A 63 8.13 -8.50 8.27
C ALA A 63 6.96 -7.57 7.97
N LEU A 64 6.86 -6.44 8.69
CA LEU A 64 5.83 -5.43 8.47
C LEU A 64 5.93 -4.82 7.07
N THR A 65 7.13 -4.44 6.65
CA THR A 65 7.38 -3.83 5.33
C THR A 65 7.03 -4.79 4.20
N ILE A 66 7.45 -6.06 4.31
CA ILE A 66 7.17 -7.09 3.29
C ILE A 66 5.67 -7.37 3.22
N ALA A 67 5.00 -7.54 4.36
CA ALA A 67 3.58 -7.81 4.39
C ALA A 67 2.77 -6.67 3.74
N ASP A 68 3.09 -5.42 4.07
CA ASP A 68 2.41 -4.25 3.49
C ASP A 68 2.65 -4.14 1.98
N ALA A 69 3.88 -4.36 1.52
CA ALA A 69 4.20 -4.37 0.10
C ALA A 69 3.44 -5.46 -0.68
N ILE A 70 3.33 -6.67 -0.14
CA ILE A 70 2.58 -7.77 -0.76
C ILE A 70 1.10 -7.41 -0.86
N LEU A 71 0.51 -6.89 0.22
CA LEU A 71 -0.91 -6.50 0.23
C LEU A 71 -1.17 -5.38 -0.79
N PHE A 72 -0.28 -4.41 -0.91
CA PHE A 72 -0.41 -3.34 -1.89
C PHE A 72 -0.32 -3.85 -3.34
N ILE A 73 0.57 -4.80 -3.63
CA ILE A 73 0.66 -5.43 -4.96
C ILE A 73 -0.63 -6.20 -5.29
N ILE A 74 -1.17 -6.97 -4.34
CA ILE A 74 -2.44 -7.69 -4.52
C ILE A 74 -3.57 -6.70 -4.81
N PHE A 75 -3.65 -5.62 -4.01
CA PHE A 75 -4.63 -4.55 -4.20
C PHE A 75 -4.55 -3.93 -5.60
N LEU A 76 -3.35 -3.56 -6.06
CA LEU A 76 -3.15 -3.01 -7.40
C LEU A 76 -3.55 -3.99 -8.50
N THR A 77 -3.16 -5.26 -8.39
CA THR A 77 -3.46 -6.29 -9.39
C THR A 77 -4.96 -6.50 -9.54
N LEU A 78 -5.69 -6.58 -8.42
CA LEU A 78 -7.15 -6.68 -8.43
C LEU A 78 -7.82 -5.43 -9.00
N GLY A 79 -7.29 -4.24 -8.68
CA GLY A 79 -7.76 -2.98 -9.25
C GLY A 79 -7.61 -2.93 -10.77
N ILE A 80 -6.44 -3.33 -11.29
CA ILE A 80 -6.16 -3.37 -12.73
C ILE A 80 -7.10 -4.36 -13.42
N TYR A 81 -7.26 -5.56 -12.86
CA TYR A 81 -8.15 -6.58 -13.41
C TYR A 81 -9.60 -6.06 -13.54
N ARG A 82 -10.11 -5.37 -12.50
CA ARG A 82 -11.46 -4.79 -12.52
C ARG A 82 -11.59 -3.69 -13.56
N ALA A 83 -10.60 -2.79 -13.66
CA ALA A 83 -10.61 -1.72 -14.66
C ALA A 83 -10.60 -2.28 -16.09
N LEU A 84 -9.75 -3.27 -16.37
CA LEU A 84 -9.71 -3.95 -17.68
C LEU A 84 -11.03 -4.63 -18.03
N LYS A 85 -11.69 -5.27 -17.05
CA LYS A 85 -13.02 -5.84 -17.25
C LYS A 85 -14.06 -4.78 -17.60
N GLU A 86 -14.04 -3.64 -16.93
CA GLU A 86 -14.97 -2.52 -17.16
C GLU A 86 -14.76 -1.83 -18.52
N PHE A 87 -13.58 -1.99 -19.14
CA PHE A 87 -13.32 -1.55 -20.53
C PHE A 87 -13.84 -2.52 -21.60
N GLY A 88 -13.98 -3.80 -21.27
CA GLY A 88 -14.43 -4.85 -22.19
C GLY A 88 -15.95 -5.04 -22.24
N GLU A 89 -16.68 -4.45 -21.29
CA GLU A 89 -18.15 -4.41 -21.20
C GLU A 89 -18.74 -3.16 -21.89
#